data_AF-A0RWM1-F1
#
_entry.id   AF-A0RWM1-F1
#
_cell.length_a   1.000
_cell.length_b   1.000
_cell.length_c   1.000
_cell.angle_alpha   90.00
_cell.angle_beta   90.00
_cell.angle_gamma   90.00
#
_symmetry.space_group_name_H-M   'P 1'
#
loop_
_entity.id
_entity.type
_entity.pdbx_description
1 polymer ?
#
loop_
_entity_poly.entity_id
_entity_poly.type
_entity_poly.pdbx_seq_one_letter_code
_entity_poly.pdbx_strand_id
1 'polypeptide(L)'
;MNVVPLFTERREALDLWNVTVRPWVDHTIRIRFVESGEKYWFIMAAESSNPDTNRSFYKVLSRSENQQRFRDGHEGEAYLRFGAYSKKYYADVKGDAICNCKHEKEDHAEEDHGCLYESCSCEKFESFQVNLLKKKKTVTDILFLDEGGVKDDPLAWNCLNANRYGRTG
;
A
#
# COMPACT_ATOMS: atom_id res chain seq x y z
N MET A 1 12.32 0.85 5.96
CA MET A 1 11.11 1.60 5.49
C MET A 1 9.80 0.86 5.85
N ASN A 2 8.61 1.31 5.42
CA ASN A 2 7.35 0.59 5.66
C ASN A 2 6.72 0.12 4.34
N VAL A 3 6.15 -1.08 4.34
CA VAL A 3 5.18 -1.54 3.34
C VAL A 3 3.81 -1.51 4.00
N VAL A 4 2.88 -0.72 3.43
CA VAL A 4 1.57 -0.50 4.04
C VAL A 4 0.44 -0.77 3.07
N PRO A 5 -0.14 -1.99 3.07
CA PRO A 5 -1.46 -2.21 2.49
C PRO A 5 -2.49 -1.32 3.17
N LEU A 6 -3.13 -0.46 2.37
CA LEU A 6 -4.16 0.48 2.81
C LEU A 6 -5.55 -0.07 2.52
N PHE A 7 -6.40 0.02 3.53
CA PHE A 7 -7.81 -0.39 3.52
C PHE A 7 -8.70 0.84 3.66
N THR A 8 -9.95 0.75 3.22
CA THR A 8 -10.94 1.82 3.44
C THR A 8 -11.31 1.89 4.92
N GLU A 9 -11.52 0.71 5.55
CA GLU A 9 -11.96 0.61 6.93
C GLU A 9 -10.87 0.06 7.85
N ARG A 10 -10.70 0.72 9.00
CA ARG A 10 -9.71 0.28 10.01
C ARG A 10 -10.05 -1.10 10.58
N ARG A 11 -11.33 -1.42 10.71
CA ARG A 11 -11.80 -2.71 11.21
C ARG A 11 -11.39 -3.85 10.27
N GLU A 12 -11.55 -3.67 8.96
CA GLU A 12 -11.13 -4.64 7.94
C GLU A 12 -9.63 -4.91 8.03
N ALA A 13 -8.82 -3.86 8.11
CA ALA A 13 -7.38 -3.98 8.31
C ALA A 13 -7.04 -4.78 9.58
N LEU A 14 -7.73 -4.52 10.70
CA LEU A 14 -7.46 -5.19 11.96
C LEU A 14 -7.86 -6.66 11.94
N ASP A 15 -9.02 -6.98 11.37
CA ASP A 15 -9.55 -8.33 11.30
C ASP A 15 -8.64 -9.18 10.41
N LEU A 16 -8.27 -8.68 9.23
CA LEU A 16 -7.35 -9.38 8.33
C LEU A 16 -5.95 -9.52 8.93
N TRP A 17 -5.46 -8.51 9.67
CA TRP A 17 -4.21 -8.62 10.39
C TRP A 17 -4.26 -9.78 11.40
N ASN A 18 -5.31 -9.86 12.22
CA ASN A 18 -5.40 -10.86 13.28
C ASN A 18 -5.55 -12.28 12.75
N VAL A 19 -6.29 -12.46 11.65
CA VAL A 19 -6.59 -13.78 11.08
C VAL A 19 -5.46 -14.26 10.17
N THR A 20 -4.81 -13.37 9.42
CA THR A 20 -3.87 -13.77 8.36
C THR A 20 -2.43 -13.40 8.69
N VAL A 21 -2.14 -12.14 9.02
CA VAL A 21 -0.73 -11.68 9.12
C VAL A 21 -0.11 -11.98 10.48
N ARG A 22 -0.90 -11.92 11.56
CA ARG A 22 -0.41 -12.18 12.92
C ARG A 22 0.16 -13.61 13.07
N PRO A 23 -0.47 -14.67 12.52
CA PRO A 23 0.07 -16.04 12.57
C PRO A 23 1.30 -16.28 11.68
N TRP A 24 1.65 -15.35 10.79
CA TRP A 24 2.85 -15.50 9.96
C TRP A 24 4.12 -15.37 10.77
N VAL A 25 5.14 -16.12 10.36
CA VAL A 25 6.47 -16.05 10.95
C VAL A 25 7.31 -15.02 10.18
N ASP A 26 7.88 -14.03 10.86
CA ASP A 26 8.52 -12.86 10.23
C ASP A 26 9.56 -13.24 9.16
N HIS A 27 10.44 -14.20 9.44
CA HIS A 27 11.50 -14.63 8.51
C HIS A 27 11.00 -15.43 7.30
N THR A 28 9.72 -15.81 7.27
CA THR A 28 9.11 -16.52 6.14
C THR A 28 8.26 -15.59 5.27
N ILE A 29 8.05 -14.34 5.70
CA ILE A 29 7.33 -13.34 4.92
C ILE A 29 8.18 -12.96 3.71
N ARG A 30 7.59 -13.11 2.53
CA ARG A 30 8.21 -12.76 1.25
C ARG A 30 7.36 -11.72 0.55
N ILE A 31 8.00 -10.68 0.03
CA ILE A 31 7.36 -9.65 -0.78
C ILE A 31 8.02 -9.62 -2.15
N ARG A 32 7.21 -9.60 -3.22
CA ARG A 32 7.66 -9.43 -4.60
C ARG A 32 6.95 -8.26 -5.24
N PHE A 33 7.73 -7.44 -5.94
CA PHE A 33 7.27 -6.41 -6.83
C PHE A 33 7.65 -6.83 -8.25
N VAL A 34 6.70 -7.36 -9.01
CA VAL A 34 6.96 -7.73 -10.41
C VAL A 34 6.63 -6.52 -11.27
N GLU A 35 7.62 -5.87 -11.88
CA GLU A 35 7.45 -4.65 -12.67
C GLU A 35 7.16 -4.98 -14.15
N SER A 36 6.19 -4.29 -14.75
CA SER A 36 5.84 -4.41 -16.18
C SER A 36 5.26 -3.10 -16.70
N GLY A 37 6.08 -2.37 -17.47
CA GLY A 37 5.75 -1.05 -18.00
C GLY A 37 5.37 -0.07 -16.88
N GLU A 38 4.15 0.49 -16.99
CA GLU A 38 3.60 1.47 -16.04
C GLU A 38 2.96 0.86 -14.79
N LYS A 39 2.98 -0.47 -14.66
CA LYS A 39 2.35 -1.20 -13.55
C LYS A 39 3.32 -2.16 -12.89
N TYR A 40 2.92 -2.65 -11.74
CA TYR A 40 3.58 -3.76 -11.07
C TYR A 40 2.56 -4.65 -10.36
N TRP A 41 2.92 -5.92 -10.16
CA TRP A 41 2.23 -6.82 -9.27
C TRP A 41 2.89 -6.78 -7.90
N PHE A 42 2.08 -6.46 -6.88
CA PHE A 42 2.43 -6.66 -5.50
C PHE A 42 2.00 -8.07 -5.08
N ILE A 43 2.96 -8.87 -4.64
CA ILE A 43 2.74 -10.22 -4.15
C ILE A 43 3.33 -10.32 -2.74
N MET A 44 2.57 -10.85 -1.80
CA MET A 44 3.03 -11.07 -0.43
C MET A 44 2.44 -12.35 0.14
N ALA A 45 3.30 -13.21 0.67
CA ALA A 45 2.91 -14.47 1.31
C ALA A 45 3.91 -14.83 2.41
N ALA A 46 3.54 -15.76 3.27
CA ALA A 46 4.42 -16.29 4.30
C ALA A 46 3.99 -17.70 4.71
N GLU A 47 4.84 -18.37 5.49
CA GLU A 47 4.43 -19.55 6.24
C GLU A 47 3.63 -19.12 7.48
N SER A 48 2.50 -19.80 7.71
CA SER A 48 1.60 -19.54 8.84
C SER A 48 1.69 -20.64 9.87
N SER A 49 1.68 -20.27 11.15
CA SER A 49 1.45 -21.23 12.25
C SER A 49 0.01 -21.76 12.30
N ASN A 50 -0.87 -21.25 11.44
CA ASN A 50 -2.25 -21.72 11.26
C ASN A 50 -2.52 -21.95 9.76
N PRO A 51 -2.28 -23.17 9.24
CA PRO A 51 -2.35 -23.47 7.80
C PRO A 51 -3.73 -23.19 7.18
N ASP A 52 -4.82 -23.34 7.95
CA ASP A 52 -6.20 -23.09 7.50
C ASP A 52 -6.45 -21.62 7.14
N THR A 53 -5.52 -20.73 7.52
CA THR A 53 -5.58 -19.29 7.25
C THR A 53 -4.52 -18.83 6.25
N ASN A 54 -3.85 -19.77 5.56
CA ASN A 54 -2.87 -19.45 4.52
C ASN A 54 -3.54 -18.64 3.40
N ARG A 55 -3.23 -17.34 3.37
CA ARG A 55 -3.63 -16.43 2.32
C ARG A 55 -2.39 -15.77 1.76
N SER A 56 -2.40 -15.49 0.46
CA SER A 56 -1.44 -14.60 -0.18
C SER A 56 -2.15 -13.32 -0.60
N PHE A 57 -1.44 -12.21 -0.58
CA PHE A 57 -1.91 -10.96 -1.15
C PHE A 57 -1.39 -10.84 -2.57
N TYR A 58 -2.29 -10.43 -3.47
CA TYR A 58 -2.01 -10.20 -4.87
C TYR A 58 -2.76 -8.95 -5.33
N LYS A 59 -2.05 -7.96 -5.87
CA LYS A 59 -2.68 -6.74 -6.40
C LYS A 59 -1.87 -6.18 -7.56
N VAL A 60 -2.57 -5.72 -8.60
CA VAL A 60 -1.97 -4.93 -9.68
C VAL A 60 -2.06 -3.47 -9.31
N LEU A 61 -0.93 -2.77 -9.35
CA LEU A 61 -0.81 -1.36 -8.96
C LEU A 61 -0.07 -0.58 -10.04
N SER A 62 -0.42 0.70 -10.21
CA SER A 62 0.36 1.60 -11.05
C SER A 62 1.65 2.00 -10.35
N ARG A 63 2.72 2.23 -11.11
CA ARG A 63 3.95 2.80 -10.55
C ARG A 63 3.66 4.16 -9.93
N SER A 64 4.40 4.48 -8.88
CA SER A 64 4.25 5.73 -8.15
C SER A 64 5.60 6.12 -7.55
N GLU A 65 5.77 7.41 -7.29
CA GLU A 65 6.97 7.93 -6.63
C GLU A 65 7.22 7.23 -5.28
N ASN A 66 6.17 6.89 -4.53
CA ASN A 66 6.28 6.15 -3.27
C ASN A 66 6.88 4.75 -3.45
N GLN A 67 6.48 4.03 -4.51
CA GLN A 67 7.05 2.70 -4.81
C GLN A 67 8.51 2.82 -5.25
N GLN A 68 8.86 3.84 -6.03
CA GLN A 68 10.23 4.06 -6.46
C GLN A 68 11.16 4.41 -5.29
N ARG A 69 10.74 5.35 -4.44
CA ARG A 69 11.44 5.66 -3.18
C ARG A 69 11.62 4.43 -2.30
N PHE A 70 10.60 3.56 -2.24
CA PHE A 70 10.69 2.32 -1.49
C PHE A 70 11.73 1.36 -2.10
N ARG A 71 11.73 1.18 -3.42
CA ARG A 71 12.70 0.35 -4.15
C ARG A 71 14.14 0.79 -3.88
N ASP A 72 14.39 2.10 -3.94
CA ASP A 72 15.76 2.62 -3.88
C ASP A 72 16.30 2.68 -2.44
N GLY A 73 15.43 2.76 -1.43
CA GLY A 73 15.85 3.00 -0.04
C GLY A 73 15.63 1.87 0.96
N HIS A 74 15.11 0.69 0.57
CA HIS A 74 14.67 -0.30 1.57
C HIS A 74 15.82 -1.06 2.23
N GLU A 75 17.03 -1.02 1.65
CA GLU A 75 18.25 -1.58 2.25
C GLU A 75 18.10 -3.04 2.74
N GLY A 76 17.26 -3.82 2.07
CA GLY A 76 16.97 -5.21 2.44
C GLY A 76 16.00 -5.42 3.61
N GLU A 77 15.44 -4.37 4.22
CA GLU A 77 14.47 -4.52 5.33
C GLU A 77 13.28 -3.54 5.25
N ALA A 78 12.08 -4.04 5.54
CA ALA A 78 10.92 -3.19 5.77
C ALA A 78 10.03 -3.68 6.91
N TYR A 79 9.29 -2.73 7.51
CA TYR A 79 8.18 -3.03 8.38
C TYR A 79 6.89 -3.19 7.57
N LEU A 80 6.32 -4.39 7.60
CA LEU A 80 4.96 -4.63 7.14
C LEU A 80 3.97 -4.15 8.20
N ARG A 81 3.07 -3.25 7.81
CA ARG A 81 1.95 -2.77 8.64
C ARG A 81 0.71 -2.69 7.79
N PHE A 82 -0.48 -2.82 8.38
CA PHE A 82 -1.71 -2.41 7.71
C PHE A 82 -2.10 -1.01 8.15
N GLY A 83 -2.85 -0.30 7.30
CA GLY A 83 -3.38 1.02 7.61
C GLY A 83 -4.75 1.23 7.00
N ALA A 84 -5.48 2.21 7.53
CA ALA A 84 -6.68 2.71 6.90
C ALA A 84 -6.38 4.06 6.24
N TYR A 85 -6.90 4.25 5.03
CA TYR A 85 -6.87 5.51 4.31
C TYR A 85 -8.26 6.14 4.39
N SER A 86 -8.34 7.36 4.88
CA SER A 86 -9.58 8.14 4.88
C SER A 86 -9.37 9.46 4.16
N LYS A 87 -10.22 9.75 3.18
CA LYS A 87 -10.35 11.10 2.63
C LYS A 87 -10.84 12.05 3.69
N LYS A 88 -10.39 13.29 3.60
CA LYS A 88 -10.75 14.37 4.50
C LYS A 88 -11.12 15.59 3.66
N TYR A 89 -12.19 16.25 4.06
CA TYR A 89 -12.67 17.48 3.44
C TYR A 89 -12.58 18.63 4.43
N TYR A 90 -12.88 19.84 3.97
CA TYR A 90 -12.72 21.08 4.75
C TYR A 90 -13.26 20.97 6.18
N ALA A 91 -14.46 20.39 6.36
CA ALA A 91 -15.11 20.24 7.66
C ALA A 91 -14.43 19.21 8.60
N ASP A 92 -13.64 18.27 8.07
CA ASP A 92 -13.09 17.14 8.83
C ASP A 92 -11.76 17.45 9.54
N VAL A 93 -11.16 18.61 9.25
CA VAL A 93 -9.76 18.92 9.59
C VAL A 93 -9.58 20.31 10.20
N LYS A 94 -8.45 20.49 10.89
CA LYS A 94 -8.02 21.77 11.48
C LYS A 94 -7.32 22.65 10.42
N GLY A 95 -7.06 23.91 10.78
CA GLY A 95 -6.48 24.94 9.88
C GLY A 95 -5.11 24.55 9.29
N ASP A 96 -4.27 23.89 10.07
CA ASP A 96 -2.93 23.44 9.71
C ASP A 96 -2.91 22.19 8.79
N ALA A 97 -4.08 21.69 8.39
CA ALA A 97 -4.15 20.53 7.51
C ALA A 97 -3.78 20.89 6.07
N ILE A 98 -2.89 20.10 5.48
CA ILE A 98 -2.41 20.33 4.11
C ILE A 98 -3.36 19.68 3.09
N CYS A 99 -3.85 20.47 2.15
CA CYS A 99 -4.63 20.03 0.99
C CYS A 99 -3.75 19.28 -0.01
N ASN A 100 -4.34 18.49 -0.90
CA ASN A 100 -3.65 17.85 -2.02
C ASN A 100 -2.94 18.87 -2.95
N CYS A 101 -3.38 20.14 -2.96
CA CYS A 101 -2.71 21.24 -3.66
C CYS A 101 -1.44 21.75 -2.97
N LYS A 102 -1.09 21.19 -1.80
CA LYS A 102 0.05 21.53 -0.94
C LYS A 102 -0.06 22.84 -0.14
N HIS A 103 -1.22 23.48 -0.15
CA HIS A 103 -1.52 24.65 0.70
C HIS A 103 -2.33 24.24 1.94
N GLU A 104 -2.27 25.06 2.99
CA GLU A 104 -2.98 24.81 4.25
C GLU A 104 -4.48 25.01 4.06
N LYS A 105 -5.29 24.47 4.99
CA LYS A 105 -6.74 24.67 4.95
C LYS A 105 -7.09 26.15 5.03
N GLU A 106 -6.33 26.92 5.80
CA GLU A 106 -6.52 28.37 5.94
C GLU A 106 -6.31 29.13 4.62
N ASP A 107 -5.60 28.53 3.66
CA ASP A 107 -5.45 29.06 2.30
C ASP A 107 -6.62 28.70 1.38
N HIS A 108 -7.76 28.23 1.93
CA HIS A 108 -8.96 27.89 1.17
C HIS A 108 -10.17 28.67 1.69
N ALA A 109 -11.06 29.08 0.79
CA ALA A 109 -12.23 29.88 1.17
C ALA A 109 -13.21 29.08 2.04
N GLU A 110 -13.92 29.76 2.94
CA GLU A 110 -14.88 29.08 3.83
C GLU A 110 -16.14 28.58 3.11
N GLU A 111 -16.56 29.22 2.01
CA GLU A 111 -17.82 28.90 1.33
C GLU A 111 -17.66 27.85 0.22
N ASP A 112 -16.72 28.06 -0.72
CA ASP A 112 -16.49 27.15 -1.85
C ASP A 112 -15.32 26.19 -1.63
N HIS A 113 -14.52 26.40 -0.58
CA HIS A 113 -13.33 25.62 -0.27
C HIS A 113 -12.27 25.61 -1.37
N GLY A 114 -12.33 26.55 -2.31
CA GLY A 114 -11.30 26.77 -3.32
C GLY A 114 -10.04 27.39 -2.72
N CYS A 115 -8.88 27.05 -3.27
CA CYS A 115 -7.60 27.60 -2.82
C CYS A 115 -7.47 29.06 -3.26
N LEU A 116 -7.04 29.91 -2.34
CA LEU A 116 -6.92 31.36 -2.51
C LEU A 116 -5.63 31.81 -3.22
N TYR A 117 -4.71 30.87 -3.50
CA TYR A 117 -3.50 31.16 -4.28
C TYR A 117 -3.83 31.32 -5.76
N GLU A 118 -3.55 32.48 -6.35
CA GLU A 118 -3.89 32.80 -7.76
C GLU A 118 -3.35 31.78 -8.78
N SER A 119 -2.19 31.18 -8.52
CA SER A 119 -1.58 30.17 -9.40
C SER A 119 -2.10 28.75 -9.17
N CYS A 120 -3.02 28.55 -8.22
CA CYS A 120 -3.54 27.25 -7.83
C CYS A 120 -4.93 27.03 -8.42
N SER A 121 -5.09 25.99 -9.23
CA SER A 121 -6.38 25.60 -9.83
C SER A 121 -7.22 24.70 -8.91
N CYS A 122 -7.03 24.77 -7.60
CA CYS A 122 -7.67 23.89 -6.64
C CYS A 122 -9.04 24.45 -6.25
N GLU A 123 -10.10 23.78 -6.70
CA GLU A 123 -11.50 24.22 -6.51
C GLU A 123 -12.12 23.74 -5.20
N LYS A 124 -11.43 22.85 -4.46
CA LYS A 124 -11.94 22.29 -3.20
C LYS A 124 -10.80 21.85 -2.29
N PHE A 125 -10.99 22.00 -0.99
CA PHE A 125 -10.12 21.37 -0.02
C PHE A 125 -10.38 19.85 0.01
N GLU A 126 -9.37 19.08 -0.38
CA GLU A 126 -9.34 17.63 -0.22
C GLU A 126 -7.96 17.23 0.28
N SER A 127 -7.93 16.46 1.37
CA SER A 127 -6.71 15.86 1.89
C SER A 127 -6.96 14.39 2.24
N PHE A 128 -5.96 13.75 2.80
CA PHE A 128 -6.09 12.39 3.28
C PHE A 128 -5.32 12.16 4.56
N GLN A 129 -5.83 11.22 5.34
CA GLN A 129 -5.17 10.75 6.55
C GLN A 129 -4.92 9.26 6.43
N VAL A 130 -3.70 8.85 6.75
CA VAL A 130 -3.31 7.44 6.84
C VAL A 130 -3.17 7.07 8.31
N ASN A 131 -4.01 6.14 8.76
CA ASN A 131 -4.01 5.64 10.13
C ASN A 131 -3.43 4.23 10.17
N LEU A 132 -2.16 4.11 10.53
CA LEU A 132 -1.47 2.83 10.64
C LEU A 132 -1.95 2.02 11.86
N LEU A 133 -1.94 0.70 11.74
CA LEU A 133 -1.97 -0.18 12.89
C LEU A 133 -0.63 -0.06 13.64
N LYS A 134 -0.68 -0.13 14.97
CA LYS A 134 0.54 -0.15 15.81
C LYS A 134 1.32 -1.47 15.66
N LYS A 135 0.63 -2.54 15.23
CA LYS A 135 1.22 -3.86 15.00
C LYS A 135 2.06 -3.83 13.72
N LYS A 136 3.19 -4.51 13.75
CA LYS A 136 4.12 -4.61 12.62
C LYS A 136 4.75 -6.00 12.57
N LYS A 137 5.24 -6.36 11.38
CA LYS A 137 6.10 -7.50 11.11
C LYS A 137 7.37 -7.00 10.43
N THR A 138 8.50 -7.63 10.68
CA THR A 138 9.74 -7.33 9.95
C THR A 138 9.84 -8.25 8.74
N VAL A 139 10.19 -7.68 7.59
CA VAL A 139 10.35 -8.42 6.33
C VAL A 139 11.72 -8.11 5.76
N THR A 140 12.49 -9.15 5.48
CA THR A 140 13.83 -9.05 4.90
C THR A 140 13.92 -9.67 3.50
N ASP A 141 12.99 -10.55 3.13
CA ASP A 141 12.91 -11.14 1.80
C ASP A 141 12.01 -10.29 0.88
N ILE A 142 12.62 -9.27 0.27
CA ILE A 142 11.97 -8.31 -0.63
C ILE A 142 12.71 -8.31 -1.96
N LEU A 143 12.01 -8.63 -3.06
CA LEU A 143 12.60 -8.61 -4.41
C LEU A 143 11.77 -7.78 -5.38
N PHE A 144 12.48 -7.14 -6.30
CA PHE A 144 11.93 -6.49 -7.49
C PHE A 144 12.31 -7.35 -8.69
N LEU A 145 11.31 -7.85 -9.41
CA LEU A 145 11.48 -8.74 -10.55
C LEU A 145 10.94 -8.06 -11.80
N ASP A 146 11.52 -8.34 -12.95
CA ASP A 146 10.85 -8.12 -14.24
C ASP A 146 9.98 -9.34 -14.60
N GLU A 147 9.25 -9.29 -15.71
CA GLU A 147 8.44 -10.42 -16.16
C GLU A 147 9.27 -11.68 -16.49
N GLY A 148 10.54 -11.52 -16.86
CA GLY A 148 11.43 -12.64 -17.16
C GLY A 148 11.84 -13.41 -15.92
N GLY A 149 12.20 -12.70 -14.85
CA GLY A 149 12.64 -13.26 -13.56
C GLY A 149 11.53 -13.92 -12.74
N VAL A 150 10.27 -13.78 -13.15
CA VAL A 150 9.14 -14.44 -12.46
C VAL A 150 9.30 -15.96 -12.45
N LYS A 151 9.76 -16.57 -13.54
CA LYS A 151 9.83 -18.04 -13.68
C LYS A 151 10.78 -18.69 -12.66
N ASP A 152 11.77 -17.94 -12.22
CA ASP A 152 12.79 -18.39 -11.26
C ASP A 152 12.38 -18.12 -9.80
N ASP A 153 11.28 -17.39 -9.56
CA ASP A 153 10.71 -17.17 -8.23
C ASP A 153 9.38 -17.94 -8.10
N PRO A 154 9.36 -19.08 -7.37
CA PRO A 154 8.18 -19.93 -7.27
C PRO A 154 6.95 -19.22 -6.71
N LEU A 155 7.13 -18.24 -5.82
CA LEU A 155 6.02 -17.47 -5.26
C LEU A 155 5.38 -16.59 -6.33
N ALA A 156 6.18 -15.79 -7.04
CA ALA A 156 5.71 -14.92 -8.10
C ALA A 156 5.08 -15.71 -9.25
N TRP A 157 5.73 -16.80 -9.67
CA TRP A 157 5.23 -17.69 -10.72
C TRP A 157 3.87 -18.30 -10.36
N ASN A 158 3.75 -18.90 -9.17
CA ASN A 158 2.49 -19.53 -8.75
C ASN A 158 1.36 -18.51 -8.61
N CYS A 159 1.64 -17.33 -8.03
CA CYS A 159 0.63 -16.29 -7.88
C CYS A 159 0.17 -15.71 -9.22
N LEU A 160 1.08 -15.45 -10.16
CA LEU A 160 0.72 -14.95 -11.50
C LEU A 160 -0.01 -16.01 -12.30
N ASN A 161 0.40 -17.28 -12.24
CA ASN A 161 -0.33 -18.36 -12.89
C ASN A 161 -1.76 -18.49 -12.36
N ALA A 162 -1.96 -18.49 -11.04
CA ALA A 162 -3.30 -18.63 -10.46
C ALA A 162 -4.23 -17.45 -10.77
N ASN A 163 -3.70 -16.23 -10.94
CA ASN A 163 -4.53 -15.01 -11.05
C ASN A 163 -4.59 -14.38 -12.45
N ARG A 164 -3.51 -14.49 -13.23
CA ARG A 164 -3.37 -13.87 -14.56
C ARG A 164 -3.56 -14.90 -15.68
N TYR A 165 -2.84 -16.03 -15.62
CA TYR A 165 -2.79 -17.00 -16.74
C TYR A 165 -3.82 -18.13 -16.61
N GLY A 166 -4.26 -18.47 -15.41
CA GLY A 166 -5.24 -19.54 -15.15
C GLY A 166 -6.70 -19.13 -15.35
N ARG A 167 -6.97 -17.88 -15.75
CA ARG A 167 -8.32 -17.38 -16.06
C ARG A 167 -8.63 -17.30 -17.56
N THR A 168 -7.74 -17.78 -18.42
CA THR A 168 -7.97 -17.96 -19.86
C THR A 168 -8.27 -19.43 -20.20
N GLY A 169 -9.29 -19.98 -19.55
CA GLY A 169 -9.82 -21.32 -19.79
C GLY A 169 -11.34 -21.31 -19.68
#